data_AF-A0A7Y5QL28-F1
#
_entry.id   AF-A0A7Y5QL28-F1
#
_cell.length_a   1.000
_cell.length_b   1.000
_cell.length_c   1.000
_cell.angle_alpha   90.00
_cell.angle_beta   90.00
_cell.angle_gamma   90.00
#
_symmetry.space_group_name_H-M   'P 1'
#
loop_
_entity.id
_entity.type
_entity.pdbx_description
1 polymer ?
#
loop_
_entity_poly.entity_id
_entity_poly.type
_entity_poly.pdbx_seq_one_letter_code
_entity_poly.pdbx_strand_id
1 'polypeptide(L)'
;MRPLVDVLVDAGCQVVSTELRRAFRAAHVDVTGDVSPMAARGGILLLGARTADGASSLGALRRLRATRPELVVYLCDRLDRALAEQLVRYARAGLDRFFALESAEDEAAFAECVRMRSLAPLPEEELRALADLALSGLTGALVEHALRNAWQELSVSEVSSHFGRSPRSIEESLQKANLPSLHDLVRCGRYLHLLELKRAGVNPARERARRAGFGSATDARKWQWLLRDSLRKKPRLREFALRLPALWSLADDAGRVWLIPR
;
A
#
# COMPACT_ATOMS: atom_id res chain seq x y z
N MET A 1 33.68 7.81 6.57
CA MET A 1 32.49 7.37 5.81
C MET A 1 31.37 7.03 6.78
N ARG A 2 30.24 7.76 6.71
CA ARG A 2 28.87 7.44 7.17
C ARG A 2 27.94 8.59 6.69
N PRO A 3 26.63 8.41 6.48
CA PRO A 3 25.84 7.17 6.44
C PRO A 3 25.13 6.97 5.07
N LEU A 4 24.76 5.73 4.78
CA LEU A 4 23.95 5.39 3.61
C LEU A 4 22.55 5.03 4.11
N VAL A 5 21.73 6.05 4.32
CA VAL A 5 20.33 5.90 4.71
C VAL A 5 19.52 5.83 3.42
N ASP A 6 19.02 4.65 3.07
CA ASP A 6 18.16 4.48 1.90
C ASP A 6 16.70 4.38 2.34
N VAL A 7 15.88 5.33 1.87
CA VAL A 7 14.43 5.33 2.06
C VAL A 7 13.77 4.76 0.83
N LEU A 8 13.00 3.70 0.96
CA LEU A 8 12.20 3.11 -0.09
C LEU A 8 10.76 3.63 0.01
N VAL A 9 10.20 4.15 -1.06
CA VAL A 9 8.82 4.62 -1.13
C VAL A 9 8.07 3.77 -2.14
N ASP A 10 6.95 3.22 -1.72
CA ASP A 10 6.12 2.35 -2.54
C ASP A 10 4.98 3.14 -3.22
N ALA A 11 5.16 3.48 -4.50
CA ALA A 11 4.12 4.08 -5.34
C ALA A 11 3.39 3.07 -6.25
N GLY A 12 3.66 1.77 -6.10
CA GLY A 12 3.32 0.69 -7.05
C GLY A 12 4.59 0.08 -7.63
N CYS A 13 4.57 -1.15 -8.11
CA CYS A 13 5.81 -1.80 -8.56
C CYS A 13 5.53 -2.76 -9.70
N GLN A 14 6.16 -2.56 -10.86
CA GLN A 14 6.20 -3.58 -11.92
C GLN A 14 7.62 -3.98 -12.36
N VAL A 15 8.67 -3.23 -11.99
CA VAL A 15 10.01 -3.45 -12.56
C VAL A 15 11.07 -3.50 -11.49
N VAL A 16 11.16 -4.60 -10.72
CA VAL A 16 12.26 -4.72 -9.76
C VAL A 16 12.67 -6.17 -9.47
N SER A 17 13.79 -6.61 -10.05
CA SER A 17 14.53 -7.77 -9.49
C SER A 17 16.03 -7.77 -9.79
N THR A 18 16.50 -7.10 -10.84
CA THR A 18 17.94 -7.11 -11.21
C THR A 18 18.67 -5.81 -10.82
N GLU A 19 17.98 -4.67 -10.88
CA GLU A 19 18.58 -3.35 -10.60
C GLU A 19 18.72 -3.06 -9.11
N LEU A 20 17.77 -3.47 -8.25
CA LEU A 20 17.94 -3.31 -6.79
C LEU A 20 19.17 -4.05 -6.27
N ARG A 21 19.45 -5.26 -6.77
CA ARG A 21 20.66 -6.00 -6.39
C ARG A 21 21.95 -5.30 -6.85
N ARG A 22 21.89 -4.54 -7.96
CA ARG A 22 23.01 -3.69 -8.42
C ARG A 22 23.08 -2.39 -7.62
N ALA A 23 21.97 -1.73 -7.30
CA ALA A 23 21.94 -0.54 -6.44
C ALA A 23 22.45 -0.83 -5.02
N PHE A 24 22.13 -2.01 -4.46
CA PHE A 24 22.66 -2.43 -3.15
C PHE A 24 24.15 -2.83 -3.18
N ARG A 25 24.67 -3.29 -4.33
CA ARG A 25 26.08 -3.69 -4.48
C ARG A 25 26.98 -2.60 -5.09
N ALA A 26 26.38 -1.60 -5.72
CA ALA A 26 27.05 -0.50 -6.39
C ALA A 26 26.28 0.81 -6.12
N ALA A 27 26.90 1.69 -5.34
CA ALA A 27 26.61 3.12 -5.19
C ALA A 27 25.48 3.50 -4.20
N HIS A 28 25.54 4.60 -3.43
CA HIS A 28 25.80 5.97 -3.92
C HIS A 28 25.02 6.28 -5.21
N VAL A 29 23.76 5.83 -5.30
CA VAL A 29 22.90 6.18 -6.44
C VAL A 29 22.14 7.45 -6.12
N ASP A 30 22.50 8.47 -6.89
CA ASP A 30 21.87 9.77 -7.00
C ASP A 30 20.38 9.62 -7.34
N VAL A 31 19.53 10.14 -6.47
CA VAL A 31 18.08 10.09 -6.63
C VAL A 31 17.68 11.31 -7.42
N THR A 32 17.60 11.14 -8.74
CA THR A 32 17.22 12.19 -9.68
C THR A 32 15.86 12.78 -9.30
N GLY A 33 15.95 14.04 -8.88
CA GLY A 33 15.09 15.19 -9.20
C GLY A 33 13.66 14.94 -9.68
N ASP A 34 12.76 15.71 -9.08
CA ASP A 34 11.31 15.67 -9.19
C ASP A 34 10.67 14.41 -8.60
N VAL A 35 9.66 14.63 -7.75
CA VAL A 35 8.60 13.64 -7.54
C VAL A 35 7.80 13.59 -8.86
N SER A 36 8.45 13.11 -9.91
CA SER A 36 8.04 13.09 -11.31
C SER A 36 6.86 12.13 -11.50
N PRO A 37 6.08 12.24 -12.60
CA PRO A 37 4.97 11.36 -12.99
C PRO A 37 5.16 9.82 -12.85
N MET A 38 6.34 9.32 -12.49
CA MET A 38 6.54 7.93 -12.03
C MET A 38 5.85 7.62 -10.69
N ALA A 39 5.68 8.57 -9.77
CA ALA A 39 4.81 8.36 -8.60
C ALA A 39 3.33 8.19 -9.02
N ALA A 40 2.95 8.78 -10.16
CA ALA A 40 1.64 8.55 -10.80
C ALA A 40 1.60 7.25 -11.64
N ARG A 41 2.76 6.61 -11.89
CA ARG A 41 2.92 5.34 -12.63
C ARG A 41 3.70 4.32 -11.79
N GLY A 42 3.14 3.94 -10.64
CA GLY A 42 3.44 2.63 -10.06
C GLY A 42 4.92 2.24 -9.90
N GLY A 43 5.77 3.09 -9.32
CA GLY A 43 7.21 2.81 -9.09
C GLY A 43 7.67 2.72 -7.62
N ILE A 44 8.82 2.06 -7.40
CA ILE A 44 9.59 2.19 -6.16
C ILE A 44 10.49 3.42 -6.28
N LEU A 45 10.41 4.33 -5.31
CA LEU A 45 11.32 5.47 -5.21
C LEU A 45 12.33 5.23 -4.07
N LEU A 46 13.61 5.18 -4.39
CA LEU A 46 14.69 5.17 -3.42
C LEU A 46 15.09 6.62 -3.12
N LEU A 47 15.30 7.00 -1.86
CA LEU A 47 15.90 8.28 -1.44
C LEU A 47 17.20 7.96 -0.73
N GLY A 48 18.34 8.46 -1.22
CA GLY A 48 19.61 8.38 -0.50
C GLY A 48 19.66 9.37 0.67
N ALA A 49 20.78 9.38 1.41
CA ALA A 49 21.02 10.27 2.56
C ALA A 49 20.83 11.77 2.23
N ARG A 50 21.06 12.14 0.96
CA ARG A 50 20.68 13.42 0.37
C ARG A 50 20.01 13.15 -0.97
N THR A 51 18.96 13.90 -1.27
CA THR A 51 18.30 13.91 -2.58
C THR A 51 19.08 14.82 -3.55
N ALA A 52 18.81 14.72 -4.86
CA ALA A 52 19.51 15.54 -5.87
C ALA A 52 19.35 17.06 -5.68
N ASP A 53 18.30 17.51 -4.98
CA ASP A 53 18.09 18.92 -4.59
C ASP A 53 18.86 19.32 -3.31
N GLY A 54 19.69 18.44 -2.76
CA GLY A 54 20.45 18.64 -1.52
C GLY A 54 19.61 18.53 -0.24
N ALA A 55 18.31 18.20 -0.33
CA ALA A 55 17.49 18.00 0.85
C ALA A 55 17.88 16.71 1.60
N SER A 56 17.68 16.70 2.92
CA SER A 56 17.86 15.48 3.70
C SER A 56 16.71 14.50 3.46
N SER A 57 16.97 13.19 3.55
CA SER A 57 15.94 12.15 3.41
C SER A 57 14.77 12.37 4.38
N LEU A 58 15.04 12.90 5.57
CA LEU A 58 14.01 13.30 6.53
C LEU A 58 13.13 14.45 6.02
N GLY A 59 13.72 15.46 5.38
CA GLY A 59 12.98 16.56 4.76
C GLY A 59 12.15 16.10 3.57
N ALA A 60 12.72 15.23 2.73
CA ALA A 60 12.03 14.61 1.61
C ALA A 60 10.84 13.74 2.06
N LEU A 61 11.03 12.94 3.11
CA LEU A 61 9.97 12.13 3.72
C LEU A 61 8.80 13.00 4.20
N ARG A 62 9.07 14.11 4.88
CA ARG A 62 8.01 15.04 5.32
C ARG A 62 7.22 15.63 4.16
N ARG A 63 7.91 16.03 3.09
CA ARG A 63 7.24 16.56 1.88
C ARG A 63 6.38 15.49 1.23
N LEU A 64 6.92 14.28 1.07
CA LEU A 64 6.20 13.14 0.55
C LEU A 64 4.93 12.87 1.35
N ARG A 65 5.01 12.85 2.69
CA ARG A 65 3.83 12.65 3.54
C ARG A 65 2.79 13.75 3.45
N ALA A 66 3.21 14.98 3.19
CA ALA A 66 2.28 16.07 2.97
C ALA A 66 1.54 15.94 1.62
N THR A 67 2.19 15.41 0.59
CA THR A 67 1.64 15.36 -0.78
C THR A 67 1.02 14.02 -1.17
N ARG A 68 1.54 12.93 -0.61
CA ARG A 68 1.23 11.53 -0.96
C ARG A 68 1.15 10.69 0.34
N PRO A 69 0.25 11.03 1.27
CA PRO A 69 0.15 10.35 2.57
C PRO A 69 -0.15 8.85 2.44
N GLU A 70 -0.77 8.41 1.36
CA GLU A 70 -1.22 7.03 1.16
C GLU A 70 -0.12 6.01 0.82
N LEU A 71 1.08 6.46 0.46
CA LEU A 71 2.19 5.58 0.08
C LEU A 71 2.81 4.90 1.30
N VAL A 72 3.42 3.73 1.13
CA VAL A 72 4.19 3.11 2.21
C VAL A 72 5.66 3.49 2.08
N VAL A 73 6.28 3.86 3.19
CA VAL A 73 7.69 4.26 3.25
C VAL A 73 8.46 3.32 4.16
N TYR A 74 9.48 2.69 3.59
CA TYR A 74 10.44 1.84 4.29
C TYR A 74 11.77 2.57 4.43
N LEU A 75 12.47 2.30 5.52
CA LEU A 75 13.84 2.74 5.73
C LEU A 75 14.71 1.50 5.84
N CYS A 76 15.79 1.44 5.07
CA CYS A 76 16.66 0.29 5.03
C CYS A 76 18.09 0.78 5.24
N ASP A 77 18.67 0.41 6.38
CA ASP A 77 20.03 0.82 6.74
C ASP A 77 20.57 -0.13 7.82
N ARG A 78 21.86 -0.08 8.08
CA ARG A 78 22.47 -0.73 9.24
C ARG A 78 22.11 0.04 10.50
N LEU A 79 21.65 -0.68 11.52
CA LEU A 79 21.32 -0.04 12.80
C LEU A 79 22.61 0.33 13.54
N ASP A 80 22.94 1.62 13.53
CA ASP A 80 23.98 2.17 14.37
C ASP A 80 23.39 3.15 15.40
N ARG A 81 24.23 3.58 16.36
CA ARG A 81 23.80 4.52 17.41
C ARG A 81 23.25 5.84 16.87
N ALA A 82 23.83 6.36 15.78
CA ALA A 82 23.39 7.62 15.19
C ALA A 82 22.05 7.46 14.47
N LEU A 83 21.84 6.33 13.78
CA LEU A 83 20.55 6.01 13.17
C LEU A 83 19.48 5.77 14.24
N ALA A 84 19.79 5.02 15.31
CA ALA A 84 18.87 4.77 16.40
C ALA A 84 18.32 6.08 17.02
N GLU A 85 19.20 7.07 17.21
CA GLU A 85 18.82 8.42 17.67
C GLU A 85 17.96 9.19 16.65
N GLN A 86 18.09 8.88 15.36
CA GLN A 86 17.30 9.49 14.27
C GLN A 86 16.00 8.74 13.96
N LEU A 87 15.86 7.46 14.29
CA LEU A 87 14.68 6.66 13.97
C LEU A 87 13.40 7.28 14.51
N VAL A 88 13.44 7.89 15.71
CA VAL A 88 12.30 8.63 16.27
C VAL A 88 11.90 9.81 15.39
N ARG A 89 12.88 10.50 14.78
CA ARG A 89 12.61 11.62 13.86
C ARG A 89 12.00 11.12 12.56
N TYR A 90 12.49 9.99 12.02
CA TYR A 90 11.92 9.34 10.84
C TYR A 90 10.50 8.83 11.09
N ALA A 91 10.26 8.16 12.21
CA ALA A 91 8.93 7.73 12.63
C ALA A 91 7.95 8.92 12.70
N ARG A 92 8.37 10.04 13.33
CA ARG A 92 7.58 11.27 13.37
C ARG A 92 7.40 11.95 12.01
N ALA A 93 8.31 11.72 11.07
CA ALA A 93 8.18 12.19 9.70
C ALA A 93 7.29 11.28 8.85
N GLY A 94 6.79 10.16 9.40
CA GLY A 94 5.92 9.21 8.71
C GLY A 94 6.67 8.04 8.09
N LEU A 95 7.70 7.51 8.75
CA LEU A 95 8.26 6.21 8.39
C LEU A 95 7.30 5.09 8.80
N ASP A 96 7.03 4.13 7.91
CA ASP A 96 6.13 3.00 8.23
C ASP A 96 6.89 1.80 8.77
N ARG A 97 8.00 1.44 8.13
CA ARG A 97 8.78 0.26 8.48
C ARG A 97 10.26 0.52 8.37
N PHE A 98 11.02 -0.04 9.29
CA PHE A 98 12.47 -0.02 9.28
C PHE A 98 13.00 -1.45 9.13
N PHE A 99 13.95 -1.65 8.23
CA PHE A 99 14.70 -2.88 8.06
C PHE A 99 16.16 -2.61 8.44
N ALA A 100 16.59 -3.24 9.54
CA ALA A 100 17.98 -3.21 9.97
C ALA A 100 18.77 -4.25 9.15
N LEU A 101 19.53 -3.83 8.15
CA LEU A 101 20.28 -4.73 7.27
C LEU A 101 21.59 -5.21 7.93
N GLU A 102 21.45 -5.85 9.09
CA GLU A 102 22.58 -6.30 9.92
C GLU A 102 23.00 -7.73 9.59
N SER A 103 22.07 -8.57 9.13
CA SER A 103 22.30 -9.96 8.78
C SER A 103 21.81 -10.32 7.38
N ALA A 104 22.28 -11.46 6.87
CA ALA A 104 21.78 -12.04 5.62
C ALA A 104 20.28 -12.42 5.72
N GLU A 105 19.77 -12.70 6.92
CA GLU A 105 18.35 -12.97 7.14
C GLU A 105 17.51 -11.69 7.02
N ASP A 106 17.99 -10.56 7.53
CA ASP A 106 17.33 -9.25 7.38
C ASP A 106 17.30 -8.81 5.92
N GLU A 107 18.42 -8.98 5.21
CA GLU A 107 18.50 -8.73 3.77
C GLU A 107 17.52 -9.61 2.99
N ALA A 108 17.39 -10.89 3.36
CA ALA A 108 16.43 -11.80 2.74
C ALA A 108 14.98 -11.41 3.05
N ALA A 109 14.67 -11.00 4.28
CA ALA A 109 13.34 -10.55 4.68
C ALA A 109 12.93 -9.26 3.95
N PHE A 110 13.86 -8.30 3.85
CA PHE A 110 13.65 -7.08 3.08
C PHE A 110 13.47 -7.38 1.58
N ALA A 111 14.36 -8.19 0.99
CA ALA A 111 14.25 -8.59 -0.41
C ALA A 111 12.95 -9.32 -0.70
N GLU A 112 12.49 -10.18 0.20
CA GLU A 112 11.19 -10.85 0.11
C GLU A 112 10.04 -9.84 0.20
N CYS A 113 10.09 -8.87 1.11
CA CYS A 113 9.09 -7.81 1.21
C CYS A 113 8.96 -7.03 -0.12
N VAL A 114 10.10 -6.58 -0.68
CA VAL A 114 10.12 -5.86 -1.95
C VAL A 114 9.68 -6.75 -3.12
N ARG A 115 10.12 -8.01 -3.15
CA ARG A 115 9.73 -8.98 -4.18
C ARG A 115 8.23 -9.27 -4.14
N MET A 116 7.67 -9.49 -2.96
CA MET A 116 6.24 -9.73 -2.81
C MET A 116 5.43 -8.51 -3.27
N ARG A 117 5.96 -7.31 -3.03
CA ARG A 117 5.36 -6.08 -3.54
C ARG A 117 5.47 -5.93 -5.06
N SER A 118 6.65 -6.15 -5.66
CA SER A 118 6.83 -6.08 -7.12
C SER A 118 5.99 -7.09 -7.88
N LEU A 119 5.57 -8.16 -7.21
CA LEU A 119 4.70 -9.19 -7.77
C LEU A 119 3.22 -8.99 -7.46
N ALA A 120 2.86 -7.98 -6.65
CA ALA A 120 1.49 -7.62 -6.30
C ALA A 120 1.07 -6.37 -7.11
N PRO A 121 0.48 -6.57 -8.31
CA PRO A 121 -0.04 -5.46 -9.11
C PRO A 121 -1.03 -4.61 -8.32
N LEU A 122 -0.99 -3.31 -8.57
CA LEU A 122 -1.94 -2.37 -8.01
C LEU A 122 -3.27 -2.44 -8.75
N PRO A 123 -4.41 -2.26 -8.06
CA PRO A 123 -5.71 -2.13 -8.71
C PRO A 123 -5.89 -0.73 -9.30
N GLU A 124 -5.09 -0.40 -10.32
CA GLU A 124 -4.99 0.95 -10.89
C GLU A 124 -6.30 1.46 -11.48
N GLU A 125 -7.14 0.58 -12.02
CA GLU A 125 -8.47 0.93 -12.53
C GLU A 125 -9.37 1.43 -11.39
N GLU A 126 -9.40 0.71 -10.28
CA GLU A 126 -10.22 1.07 -9.12
C GLU A 126 -9.66 2.27 -8.38
N LEU A 127 -8.33 2.39 -8.26
CA LEU A 127 -7.71 3.58 -7.69
C LEU A 127 -8.03 4.83 -8.53
N ARG A 128 -8.10 4.71 -9.87
CA ARG A 128 -8.58 5.80 -10.74
C ARG A 128 -10.05 6.10 -10.51
N ALA A 129 -10.90 5.08 -10.40
CA ALA A 129 -12.33 5.26 -10.11
C ALA A 129 -12.59 5.94 -8.76
N LEU A 130 -11.71 5.79 -7.76
CA LEU A 130 -11.80 6.54 -6.50
C LEU A 130 -11.64 8.06 -6.70
N ALA A 131 -10.80 8.49 -7.65
CA ALA A 131 -10.59 9.91 -7.92
C ALA A 131 -11.90 10.57 -8.38
N ASP A 132 -12.73 9.83 -9.13
CA ASP A 132 -14.05 10.27 -9.59
C ASP A 132 -15.07 10.41 -8.44
N LEU A 133 -14.81 9.82 -7.28
CA LEU A 133 -15.68 9.94 -6.10
C LEU A 133 -15.49 11.25 -5.33
N ALA A 134 -14.59 12.12 -5.79
CA ALA A 134 -14.30 13.43 -5.18
C ALA A 134 -13.99 13.36 -3.68
N LEU A 135 -13.38 12.24 -3.22
CA LEU A 135 -12.98 12.06 -1.84
C LEU A 135 -11.76 12.95 -1.55
N SER A 136 -11.99 14.11 -0.93
CA SER A 136 -10.91 15.06 -0.64
C SER A 136 -10.21 14.80 0.69
N GLY A 137 -8.94 15.20 0.77
CA GLY A 137 -8.19 15.26 2.02
C GLY A 137 -7.92 13.90 2.65
N LEU A 138 -7.98 13.85 3.99
CA LEU A 138 -7.61 12.66 4.77
C LEU A 138 -8.47 11.44 4.44
N THR A 139 -9.77 11.63 4.18
CA THR A 139 -10.68 10.52 3.87
C THR A 139 -10.31 9.84 2.56
N GLY A 140 -10.01 10.62 1.51
CA GLY A 140 -9.53 10.07 0.24
C GLY A 140 -8.23 9.31 0.41
N ALA A 141 -7.27 9.90 1.13
CA ALA A 141 -5.98 9.25 1.43
C ALA A 141 -6.13 7.95 2.22
N LEU A 142 -7.04 7.90 3.20
CA LEU A 142 -7.35 6.68 3.98
C LEU A 142 -7.88 5.56 3.09
N VAL A 143 -8.81 5.88 2.19
CA VAL A 143 -9.40 4.89 1.27
C VAL A 143 -8.35 4.42 0.26
N GLU A 144 -7.59 5.34 -0.35
CA GLU A 144 -6.52 4.98 -1.29
C GLU A 144 -5.48 4.10 -0.59
N HIS A 145 -5.03 4.45 0.61
CA HIS A 145 -4.08 3.65 1.39
C HIS A 145 -4.63 2.26 1.70
N ALA A 146 -5.87 2.16 2.18
CA ALA A 146 -6.50 0.89 2.52
C ALA A 146 -6.64 -0.03 1.30
N LEU A 147 -6.93 0.52 0.12
CA LEU A 147 -7.07 -0.28 -1.11
C LEU A 147 -5.71 -0.66 -1.72
N ARG A 148 -4.77 0.29 -1.75
CA ARG A 148 -3.43 0.14 -2.34
C ARG A 148 -2.54 -0.83 -1.57
N ASN A 149 -2.67 -0.86 -0.24
CA ASN A 149 -1.72 -1.53 0.65
C ASN A 149 -2.32 -2.75 1.36
N ALA A 150 -3.54 -3.17 1.00
CA ALA A 150 -4.24 -4.28 1.65
C ALA A 150 -3.50 -5.62 1.56
N TRP A 151 -2.53 -5.78 0.66
CA TRP A 151 -1.69 -6.96 0.60
C TRP A 151 -0.84 -7.16 1.87
N GLN A 152 -0.50 -6.10 2.62
CA GLN A 152 0.45 -6.14 3.76
C GLN A 152 -0.10 -6.70 5.09
N GLU A 153 -1.35 -7.16 5.13
CA GLU A 153 -2.07 -7.49 6.37
C GLU A 153 -2.10 -6.28 7.30
N LEU A 154 -2.82 -5.25 6.87
CA LEU A 154 -2.96 -4.02 7.63
C LEU A 154 -3.94 -4.21 8.79
N SER A 155 -3.45 -4.00 10.01
CA SER A 155 -4.31 -3.81 11.17
C SER A 155 -4.84 -2.38 11.23
N VAL A 156 -5.99 -2.20 11.88
CA VAL A 156 -6.55 -0.86 12.16
C VAL A 156 -5.55 -0.01 12.96
N SER A 157 -4.77 -0.64 13.86
CA SER A 157 -3.76 0.05 14.65
C SER A 157 -2.63 0.61 13.78
N GLU A 158 -2.12 -0.17 12.81
CA GLU A 158 -1.05 0.29 11.92
C GLU A 158 -1.50 1.47 11.05
N VAL A 159 -2.71 1.40 10.49
CA VAL A 159 -3.29 2.52 9.72
C VAL A 159 -3.51 3.75 10.62
N SER A 160 -3.95 3.53 11.86
CA SER A 160 -4.12 4.60 12.84
C SER A 160 -2.80 5.33 13.15
N SER A 161 -1.74 4.55 13.39
CA SER A 161 -0.39 5.09 13.60
C SER A 161 0.12 5.83 12.37
N HIS A 162 -0.08 5.27 11.17
CA HIS A 162 0.33 5.86 9.90
C HIS A 162 -0.25 7.27 9.67
N PHE A 163 -1.57 7.42 9.92
CA PHE A 163 -2.26 8.70 9.75
C PHE A 163 -2.19 9.60 11.00
N GLY A 164 -1.58 9.14 12.09
CA GLY A 164 -1.53 9.87 13.36
C GLY A 164 -2.91 10.16 13.95
N ARG A 165 -3.86 9.24 13.78
CA ARG A 165 -5.26 9.37 14.24
C ARG A 165 -5.64 8.19 15.11
N SER A 166 -6.53 8.40 16.07
CA SER A 166 -7.09 7.27 16.82
C SER A 166 -8.00 6.42 15.93
N PRO A 167 -8.11 5.10 16.17
CA PRO A 167 -9.01 4.22 15.43
C PRO A 167 -10.45 4.76 15.35
N ARG A 168 -10.95 5.28 16.48
CA ARG A 168 -12.29 5.88 16.58
C ARG A 168 -12.44 7.09 15.66
N SER A 169 -11.44 7.97 15.60
CA SER A 169 -11.49 9.16 14.74
C SER A 169 -11.48 8.80 13.26
N ILE A 170 -10.77 7.74 12.87
CA ILE A 170 -10.79 7.21 11.50
C ILE A 170 -12.19 6.70 11.16
N GLU A 171 -12.75 5.83 11.99
CA GLU A 171 -14.09 5.26 11.76
C GLU A 171 -15.18 6.35 11.71
N GLU A 172 -15.13 7.34 12.61
CA GLU A 172 -16.05 8.49 12.58
C GLU A 172 -15.92 9.31 11.29
N SER A 173 -14.69 9.47 10.76
CA SER A 173 -14.45 10.20 9.50
C SER A 173 -14.99 9.43 8.28
N LEU A 174 -14.78 8.12 8.24
CA LEU A 174 -15.33 7.25 7.20
C LEU A 174 -16.85 7.24 7.24
N GLN A 175 -17.44 7.16 8.44
CA GLN A 175 -18.89 7.20 8.61
C GLN A 175 -19.50 8.53 8.13
N LYS A 176 -18.89 9.68 8.48
CA LYS A 176 -19.35 11.00 8.02
C LYS A 176 -19.32 11.14 6.49
N ALA A 177 -18.38 10.47 5.83
CA ALA A 177 -18.28 10.43 4.37
C ALA A 177 -19.17 9.35 3.71
N ASN A 178 -20.05 8.69 4.47
CA ASN A 178 -20.85 7.55 4.03
C ASN A 178 -20.00 6.41 3.42
N LEU A 179 -18.81 6.18 3.96
CA LEU A 179 -17.92 5.11 3.54
C LEU A 179 -18.04 3.87 4.44
N PRO A 180 -17.58 2.70 3.96
CA PRO A 180 -17.47 1.50 4.78
C PRO A 180 -16.43 1.68 5.89
N SER A 181 -16.47 0.76 6.88
CA SER A 181 -15.43 0.73 7.92
C SER A 181 -14.04 0.50 7.33
N LEU A 182 -12.98 0.90 8.04
CA LEU A 182 -11.61 0.72 7.55
C LEU A 182 -11.32 -0.77 7.27
N HIS A 183 -11.81 -1.64 8.13
CA HIS A 183 -11.66 -3.07 7.95
C HIS A 183 -12.38 -3.58 6.70
N ASP A 184 -13.56 -3.05 6.34
CA ASP A 184 -14.23 -3.40 5.09
C ASP A 184 -13.51 -2.82 3.85
N LEU A 185 -12.86 -1.65 3.97
CA LEU A 185 -12.03 -1.08 2.91
C LEU A 185 -10.77 -1.90 2.66
N VAL A 186 -10.01 -2.25 3.70
CA VAL A 186 -8.87 -3.18 3.61
C VAL A 186 -9.32 -4.48 2.97
N ARG A 187 -10.56 -4.91 3.27
CA ARG A 187 -11.14 -6.04 2.59
C ARG A 187 -11.26 -5.81 1.08
N CYS A 188 -12.02 -4.81 0.65
CA CYS A 188 -12.12 -4.49 -0.77
C CYS A 188 -10.74 -4.47 -1.46
N GLY A 189 -9.75 -3.81 -0.87
CA GLY A 189 -8.37 -3.75 -1.40
C GLY A 189 -7.74 -5.11 -1.62
N ARG A 190 -7.82 -5.99 -0.63
CA ARG A 190 -7.20 -7.33 -0.70
C ARG A 190 -7.85 -8.19 -1.78
N TYR A 191 -9.16 -8.04 -2.00
CA TYR A 191 -9.84 -8.68 -3.13
C TYR A 191 -9.40 -8.11 -4.48
N LEU A 192 -9.25 -6.79 -4.58
CA LEU A 192 -8.79 -6.15 -5.81
C LEU A 192 -7.39 -6.64 -6.20
N HIS A 193 -6.46 -6.75 -5.25
CA HIS A 193 -5.13 -7.35 -5.52
C HIS A 193 -5.23 -8.80 -6.01
N LEU A 194 -6.15 -9.62 -5.48
CA LEU A 194 -6.36 -10.97 -5.98
C LEU A 194 -6.85 -10.98 -7.45
N LEU A 195 -7.70 -10.03 -7.82
CA LEU A 195 -8.18 -9.88 -9.18
C LEU A 195 -7.06 -9.44 -10.13
N GLU A 196 -6.25 -8.47 -9.71
CA GLU A 196 -5.10 -8.04 -10.50
C GLU A 196 -4.08 -9.15 -10.72
N LEU A 197 -3.78 -9.94 -9.67
CA LEU A 197 -2.93 -11.13 -9.80
C LEU A 197 -3.52 -12.17 -10.77
N LYS A 198 -4.85 -12.32 -10.79
CA LYS A 198 -5.54 -13.18 -11.75
C LYS A 198 -5.45 -12.62 -13.18
N ARG A 199 -5.65 -11.32 -13.37
CA ARG A 199 -5.52 -10.61 -14.66
C ARG A 199 -4.10 -10.71 -15.22
N ALA A 200 -3.10 -10.62 -14.35
CA ALA A 200 -1.68 -10.80 -14.67
C ALA A 200 -1.24 -12.26 -14.93
N GLY A 201 -2.18 -13.22 -14.99
CA GLY A 201 -1.88 -14.61 -15.37
C GLY A 201 -1.22 -15.45 -14.26
N VAL A 202 -1.28 -15.04 -13.00
CA VAL A 202 -0.74 -15.85 -11.89
C VAL A 202 -1.68 -17.05 -11.65
N ASN A 203 -1.29 -18.21 -12.18
CA ASN A 203 -2.19 -19.37 -12.27
C ASN A 203 -2.36 -20.19 -10.98
N PRO A 204 -1.30 -20.52 -10.20
CA PRO A 204 -1.51 -21.29 -8.98
C PRO A 204 -2.31 -20.47 -7.96
N ALA A 205 -3.47 -21.00 -7.53
CA ALA A 205 -4.32 -20.34 -6.54
C ALA A 205 -3.56 -20.06 -5.22
N ARG A 206 -2.65 -20.96 -4.84
CA ARG A 206 -1.75 -20.80 -3.70
C ARG A 206 -0.81 -19.59 -3.87
N GLU A 207 -0.24 -19.42 -5.07
CA GLU A 207 0.69 -18.32 -5.33
C GLU A 207 -0.03 -16.97 -5.35
N ARG A 208 -1.24 -16.91 -5.95
CA ARG A 208 -2.08 -15.70 -5.87
C ARG A 208 -2.42 -15.33 -4.43
N ALA A 209 -2.85 -16.31 -3.65
CA ALA A 209 -3.22 -16.10 -2.25
C ALA A 209 -2.02 -15.57 -1.45
N ARG A 210 -0.85 -16.21 -1.60
CA ARG A 210 0.40 -15.77 -0.97
C ARG A 210 0.76 -14.34 -1.35
N ARG A 211 0.70 -13.98 -2.63
CA ARG A 211 1.01 -12.62 -3.13
C ARG A 211 0.01 -11.55 -2.69
N ALA A 212 -1.24 -11.92 -2.46
CA ALA A 212 -2.24 -11.03 -1.88
C ALA A 212 -2.20 -10.99 -0.34
N GLY A 213 -1.23 -11.65 0.30
CA GLY A 213 -1.04 -11.63 1.75
C GLY A 213 -1.93 -12.59 2.54
N PHE A 214 -2.38 -13.69 1.93
CA PHE A 214 -3.09 -14.77 2.62
C PHE A 214 -2.13 -15.91 3.00
N GLY A 215 -2.37 -16.54 4.15
CA GLY A 215 -1.65 -17.76 4.56
C GLY A 215 -1.90 -18.95 3.62
N SER A 216 -3.08 -19.04 3.01
CA SER A 216 -3.42 -20.11 2.08
C SER A 216 -4.48 -19.74 1.04
N ALA A 217 -4.63 -20.56 0.00
CA ALA A 217 -5.71 -20.44 -0.97
C ALA A 217 -7.10 -20.68 -0.34
N THR A 218 -7.18 -21.50 0.71
CA THR A 218 -8.40 -21.74 1.47
C THR A 218 -8.81 -20.48 2.24
N ASP A 219 -7.85 -19.80 2.88
CA ASP A 219 -8.10 -18.54 3.57
C ASP A 219 -8.61 -17.48 2.59
N ALA A 220 -7.97 -17.35 1.42
CA ALA A 220 -8.43 -16.44 0.38
C ALA A 220 -9.88 -16.70 -0.05
N ARG A 221 -10.29 -17.98 -0.19
CA ARG A 221 -11.68 -18.36 -0.54
C ARG A 221 -12.67 -18.04 0.58
N LYS A 222 -12.37 -18.44 1.82
CA LYS A 222 -13.19 -18.13 3.00
C LYS A 222 -13.39 -16.63 3.12
N TRP A 223 -12.33 -15.89 2.90
CA TRP A 223 -12.29 -14.45 2.99
C TRP A 223 -13.14 -13.80 1.88
N GLN A 224 -13.08 -14.29 0.64
CA GLN A 224 -13.97 -13.84 -0.44
C GLN A 224 -15.44 -14.06 -0.11
N TRP A 225 -15.77 -15.21 0.49
CA TRP A 225 -17.12 -15.50 0.94
C TRP A 225 -17.59 -14.53 2.04
N LEU A 226 -16.74 -14.22 3.02
CA LEU A 226 -17.05 -13.24 4.07
C LEU A 226 -17.27 -11.83 3.53
N LEU A 227 -16.52 -11.43 2.51
CA LEU A 227 -16.73 -10.14 1.84
C LEU A 227 -18.09 -10.12 1.12
N ARG A 228 -18.45 -11.19 0.40
CA ARG A 228 -19.77 -11.32 -0.24
C ARG A 228 -20.91 -11.27 0.76
N ASP A 229 -20.80 -11.99 1.87
CA ASP A 229 -21.80 -11.95 2.94
C ASP A 229 -21.91 -10.55 3.58
N SER A 230 -20.77 -9.87 3.76
CA SER A 230 -20.75 -8.49 4.27
C SER A 230 -21.44 -7.52 3.29
N LEU A 231 -21.24 -7.67 1.98
CA LEU A 231 -21.92 -6.88 0.94
C LEU A 231 -23.44 -7.04 0.99
N ARG A 232 -23.96 -8.21 1.38
CA ARG A 232 -25.40 -8.45 1.58
C ARG A 232 -25.95 -7.70 2.78
N LYS A 233 -25.19 -7.69 3.87
CA LYS A 233 -25.65 -7.23 5.19
C LYS A 233 -25.39 -5.74 5.44
N LYS A 234 -24.44 -5.14 4.71
CA LYS A 234 -23.96 -3.78 4.96
C LYS A 234 -24.24 -2.86 3.75
N PRO A 235 -25.30 -2.04 3.77
CA PRO A 235 -25.66 -1.16 2.67
C PRO A 235 -24.53 -0.24 2.21
N ARG A 236 -23.80 0.40 3.14
CA ARG A 236 -22.67 1.29 2.81
C ARG A 236 -21.54 0.57 2.07
N LEU A 237 -21.24 -0.67 2.44
CA LEU A 237 -20.24 -1.49 1.75
C LEU A 237 -20.69 -1.86 0.34
N ARG A 238 -21.97 -2.18 0.17
CA ARG A 238 -22.56 -2.44 -1.14
C ARG A 238 -22.53 -1.21 -2.04
N GLU A 239 -22.97 -0.06 -1.54
CA GLU A 239 -22.95 1.21 -2.27
C GLU A 239 -21.53 1.59 -2.69
N PHE A 240 -20.55 1.39 -1.80
CA PHE A 240 -19.14 1.60 -2.13
C PHE A 240 -18.64 0.62 -3.20
N ALA A 241 -18.96 -0.67 -3.08
CA ALA A 241 -18.55 -1.68 -4.07
C ALA A 241 -19.15 -1.41 -5.46
N LEU A 242 -20.39 -0.92 -5.54
CA LEU A 242 -21.02 -0.53 -6.81
C LEU A 242 -20.34 0.68 -7.47
N ARG A 243 -19.47 1.41 -6.77
CA ARG A 243 -18.68 2.51 -7.34
C ARG A 243 -17.36 2.05 -7.93
N LEU A 244 -16.95 0.80 -7.70
CA LEU A 244 -15.68 0.24 -8.16
C LEU A 244 -15.93 -0.91 -9.15
N PRO A 245 -15.58 -0.77 -10.45
CA PRO A 245 -15.95 -1.72 -11.49
C PRO A 245 -15.61 -3.20 -11.18
N ALA A 246 -14.40 -3.49 -10.69
CA ALA A 246 -14.03 -4.87 -10.36
C ALA A 246 -14.83 -5.48 -9.19
N LEU A 247 -15.47 -4.67 -8.35
CA LEU A 247 -16.29 -5.15 -7.23
C LEU A 247 -17.75 -5.38 -7.62
N TRP A 248 -18.19 -4.97 -8.81
CA TRP A 248 -19.58 -5.14 -9.26
C TRP A 248 -20.01 -6.61 -9.26
N SER A 249 -19.17 -7.48 -9.82
CA SER A 249 -19.45 -8.93 -9.84
C SER A 249 -19.61 -9.53 -8.43
N LEU A 250 -18.95 -8.98 -7.41
CA LEU A 250 -19.16 -9.40 -6.03
C LEU A 250 -20.49 -8.88 -5.46
N ALA A 251 -20.90 -7.67 -5.84
CA ALA A 251 -22.14 -7.04 -5.39
C ALA A 251 -23.38 -7.63 -6.08
N ASP A 252 -23.28 -7.98 -7.36
CA ASP A 252 -24.36 -8.57 -8.16
C ASP A 252 -24.64 -10.03 -7.74
N ASP A 253 -23.60 -10.83 -7.47
CA ASP A 253 -23.73 -12.16 -6.88
C ASP A 253 -24.25 -12.11 -5.42
N ALA A 254 -23.98 -11.00 -4.72
CA ALA A 254 -24.44 -10.79 -3.35
C ALA A 254 -25.96 -10.50 -3.30
N GLY A 255 -26.54 -9.86 -4.30
CA GLY A 255 -27.99 -9.82 -4.44
C GLY A 255 -28.33 -9.58 -5.88
N ARG A 256 -28.97 -10.57 -6.53
CA ARG A 256 -29.48 -10.49 -7.91
C ARG A 256 -30.04 -9.09 -8.17
N VAL A 257 -29.23 -8.23 -8.79
CA VAL A 257 -29.70 -6.96 -9.36
C VAL A 257 -30.21 -7.33 -10.74
N TRP A 258 -31.54 -7.35 -10.89
CA TRP A 258 -32.13 -7.18 -12.20
C TRP A 258 -31.68 -5.81 -12.69
N LEU A 259 -30.75 -5.78 -13.64
CA LEU A 259 -30.47 -4.58 -14.41
C LEU A 259 -31.78 -4.18 -15.09
N ILE A 260 -32.41 -3.10 -14.62
CA ILE A 260 -33.41 -2.40 -15.44
C ILE A 260 -32.60 -1.72 -16.55
N PRO A 261 -32.80 -2.07 -17.83
CA PRO A 261 -32.15 -1.37 -18.92
C PRO A 261 -32.61 0.09 -18.91
N ARG A 262 -31.67 1.01 -19.15
CA ARG A 262 -32.01 2.39 -19.50
C ARG A 262 -32.76 2.44 -20.82
#